data_AF-A0A484UPY4-F1
#
_entry.id   AF-A0A484UPY4-F1
#
_cell.length_a   1.000
_cell.length_b   1.000
_cell.length_c   1.000
_cell.angle_alpha   90.00
_cell.angle_beta   90.00
_cell.angle_gamma   90.00
#
_symmetry.space_group_name_H-M   'P 1'
#
loop_
_entity.id
_entity.type
_entity.pdbx_description
1 polymer ?
#
loop_
_entity_poly.entity_id
_entity_poly.type
_entity_poly.pdbx_seq_one_letter_code
_entity_poly.pdbx_strand_id
1 'polypeptide(L)'
;MMDAAYQARRAGAAGGDEGLTADDLLWNWARWTWSGAAVGNMAHVIHEGDDVRPINERHAQAVEALHATLPWHERMVVIAEYPQKHGRFAMQAGAARRQAARAWIFEMTGVHLSDTDYKLYLGLFKDEVGRKVR
;
A
#
# COMPACT_ATOMS: atom_id res chain seq x y z
N MET A 1 33.40 15.93 4.04
CA MET A 1 32.62 16.59 5.11
C MET A 1 31.16 16.53 4.66
N MET A 2 30.35 15.64 5.23
CA MET A 2 28.96 15.45 4.82
C MET A 2 28.05 16.49 5.50
N ASP A 3 27.15 17.09 4.72
CA ASP A 3 26.27 18.20 5.09
C ASP A 3 25.29 17.83 6.23
N ALA A 4 25.04 18.78 7.14
CA ALA A 4 24.05 18.67 8.21
C ALA A 4 22.64 18.37 7.67
N ALA A 5 22.32 18.78 6.44
CA ALA A 5 21.08 18.42 5.76
C ALA A 5 20.98 16.92 5.44
N TYR A 6 22.11 16.27 5.12
CA TYR A 6 22.17 14.82 4.88
C TYR A 6 22.00 14.04 6.19
N GLN A 7 22.61 14.53 7.28
CA GLN A 7 22.42 13.94 8.61
C GLN A 7 21.00 14.18 9.16
N ALA A 8 20.38 15.34 8.88
CA ALA A 8 18.98 15.61 9.26
C ALA A 8 17.99 14.73 8.48
N ARG A 9 18.25 14.46 7.20
CA ARG A 9 17.44 13.53 6.38
C ARG A 9 17.59 12.07 6.83
N ARG A 10 18.76 11.71 7.39
CA ARG A 10 19.02 10.40 8.01
C ARG A 10 18.44 10.29 9.43
N ALA A 11 18.46 11.38 10.20
CA ALA A 11 17.92 11.43 11.56
C ALA A 11 16.38 11.49 11.57
N GLY A 12 15.75 12.13 10.58
CA GLY A 12 14.30 12.08 10.36
C GLY A 12 13.77 10.70 9.96
N ALA A 13 14.65 9.77 9.56
CA ALA A 13 14.32 8.36 9.33
C ALA A 13 14.47 7.49 10.60
N ALA A 14 14.98 8.05 11.71
CA ALA A 14 15.30 7.33 12.93
C ALA A 14 14.35 7.64 14.11
N GLY A 15 13.26 8.40 13.89
CA GLY A 15 12.26 8.70 14.92
C GLY A 15 10.87 8.26 14.51
N GLY A 16 10.27 7.34 15.27
CA GLY A 16 8.80 7.25 15.39
C GLY A 16 8.12 6.06 14.70
N ASP A 17 8.58 4.83 14.92
CA ASP A 17 7.70 3.65 14.68
C ASP A 17 6.52 3.62 15.71
N GLU A 18 6.66 4.34 16.84
CA GLU A 18 5.62 4.54 17.83
C GLU A 18 4.43 5.32 17.26
N GLY A 19 3.30 4.63 17.10
CA GLY A 19 2.02 5.22 16.68
C GLY A 19 1.66 5.02 15.20
N LEU A 20 2.54 4.43 14.37
CA LEU A 20 2.18 4.11 12.98
C LEU A 20 1.10 3.02 12.95
N THR A 21 -0.02 3.29 12.31
CA THR A 21 -1.07 2.29 12.08
C THR A 21 -0.69 1.33 10.96
N ALA A 22 -1.38 0.18 10.85
CA ALA A 22 -1.19 -0.71 9.70
C ALA A 22 -1.56 -0.01 8.39
N ASP A 23 -2.56 0.87 8.41
CA ASP A 23 -2.94 1.68 7.24
C ASP A 23 -1.83 2.66 6.85
N ASP A 24 -1.13 3.29 7.81
CA ASP A 24 0.01 4.15 7.50
C ASP A 24 1.12 3.40 6.77
N LEU A 25 1.42 2.18 7.21
CA LEU A 25 2.43 1.32 6.60
C LEU A 25 2.04 0.87 5.20
N LEU A 26 0.76 0.52 5.00
CA LEU A 26 0.23 0.09 3.70
C LEU A 26 0.12 1.25 2.70
N TRP A 27 -0.21 2.46 3.16
CA TRP A 27 -0.17 3.66 2.33
C TRP A 27 1.25 4.08 1.98
N ASN A 28 2.20 3.95 2.90
CA ASN A 28 3.62 4.13 2.59
C ASN A 28 4.08 3.13 1.51
N TRP A 29 3.70 1.85 1.64
CA TRP A 29 3.98 0.85 0.61
C TRP A 29 3.31 1.18 -0.74
N ALA A 30 2.05 1.59 -0.76
CA ALA A 30 1.37 1.99 -2.00
C ALA A 30 2.09 3.15 -2.71
N ARG A 31 2.48 4.19 -1.98
CA ARG A 31 3.26 5.31 -2.52
C ARG A 31 4.63 4.85 -3.05
N TRP A 32 5.28 3.90 -2.38
CA TRP A 32 6.51 3.29 -2.88
C TRP A 32 6.31 2.48 -4.17
N THR A 33 5.20 1.74 -4.30
CA THR A 33 4.89 1.03 -5.56
C THR A 33 4.68 1.99 -6.74
N TRP A 34 4.16 3.19 -6.47
CA TRP A 34 4.01 4.25 -7.49
C TRP A 34 5.31 5.01 -7.76
N SER A 35 6.27 4.99 -6.82
CA SER A 35 7.55 5.70 -6.94
C SER A 35 8.60 4.95 -7.77
N GLY A 36 8.25 3.82 -8.39
CA GLY A 36 9.14 3.11 -9.32
C GLY A 36 9.60 4.01 -10.48
N ALA A 37 10.67 3.61 -11.18
CA ALA A 37 11.30 4.43 -12.22
C ALA A 37 10.26 5.00 -13.19
N ALA A 38 10.10 6.33 -13.18
CA ALA A 38 9.29 7.01 -14.17
C ALA A 38 9.86 6.71 -15.56
N VAL A 39 9.02 6.24 -16.47
CA VAL A 39 9.42 6.04 -17.86
C VAL A 39 9.64 7.43 -18.49
N GLY A 40 10.90 7.83 -18.67
CA GLY A 40 11.26 9.10 -19.29
C GLY A 40 11.01 10.34 -18.41
N ASN A 41 10.48 11.43 -18.99
CA ASN A 41 10.27 12.73 -18.33
C ASN A 41 8.92 12.84 -17.58
N MET A 42 8.27 11.72 -17.24
CA MET A 42 6.98 11.77 -16.55
C MET A 42 7.17 12.03 -15.06
N ALA A 43 6.50 13.06 -14.54
CA ALA A 43 6.46 13.31 -13.10
C ALA A 43 5.69 12.18 -12.39
N HIS A 44 6.12 11.82 -11.18
CA HIS A 44 5.34 10.92 -10.33
C HIS A 44 3.96 11.52 -10.09
N VAL A 45 2.91 10.73 -10.31
CA VAL A 45 1.55 11.13 -9.95
C VAL A 45 1.46 11.10 -8.42
N ILE A 46 1.39 12.29 -7.82
CA ILE A 46 1.03 12.49 -6.42
C ILE A 46 -0.45 12.89 -6.43
N HIS A 47 -1.33 12.11 -5.82
CA HIS A 47 -2.74 12.45 -5.74
C HIS A 47 -2.94 13.55 -4.68
N GLU A 48 -3.80 14.53 -4.96
CA GLU A 48 -4.14 15.57 -3.99
C GLU A 48 -4.78 14.95 -2.74
N GLY A 49 -4.26 15.28 -1.56
CA GLY A 49 -4.66 14.68 -0.28
C GLY A 49 -3.80 13.50 0.18
N ASP A 50 -2.79 13.12 -0.61
CA ASP A 50 -1.84 12.07 -0.23
C ASP A 50 -1.01 12.48 0.98
N ASP A 51 -0.77 11.48 1.84
CA ASP A 51 0.17 11.54 2.94
C ASP A 51 1.55 12.06 2.48
N VAL A 52 1.86 13.30 2.89
CA VAL A 52 3.09 14.01 2.54
C VAL A 52 4.33 13.49 3.27
N ARG A 53 4.18 12.52 4.18
CA ARG A 53 5.34 11.91 4.85
C ARG A 53 6.29 11.31 3.80
N PRO A 54 7.61 11.47 3.94
CA PRO A 54 8.57 10.80 3.06
C PRO A 54 8.32 9.29 3.00
N ILE A 55 8.57 8.67 1.84
CA ILE A 55 8.49 7.21 1.71
C ILE A 55 9.58 6.58 2.58
N ASN A 56 9.18 5.71 3.50
CA ASN A 56 10.08 4.86 4.26
C ASN A 56 10.30 3.55 3.51
N GLU A 57 11.44 3.43 2.83
CA GLU A 57 11.78 2.25 2.03
C GLU A 57 11.87 0.96 2.86
N ARG A 58 12.36 1.03 4.11
CA ARG A 58 12.46 -0.14 4.98
C ARG A 58 11.08 -0.73 5.25
N HIS A 59 10.11 0.10 5.63
CA HIS A 59 8.73 -0.34 5.85
C HIS A 59 8.09 -0.84 4.56
N ALA A 60 8.29 -0.13 3.44
CA ALA A 60 7.73 -0.53 2.15
C ALA A 60 8.25 -1.90 1.70
N GLN A 61 9.56 -2.14 1.81
CA GLN A 61 10.16 -3.44 1.49
C GLN A 61 9.69 -4.56 2.43
N ALA A 62 9.50 -4.27 3.72
CA ALA A 62 8.95 -5.24 4.66
C ALA A 62 7.49 -5.61 4.33
N VAL A 63 6.66 -4.63 3.97
CA VAL A 63 5.29 -4.88 3.49
C VAL A 63 5.30 -5.66 2.18
N GLU A 64 6.17 -5.31 1.23
CA GLU A 64 6.32 -6.04 -0.04
C GLU A 64 6.69 -7.51 0.19
N ALA A 65 7.62 -7.77 1.11
CA ALA A 65 8.03 -9.13 1.46
C ALA A 65 6.85 -9.94 2.03
N LEU A 66 6.01 -9.36 2.88
CA LEU A 66 4.81 -10.03 3.40
C LEU A 66 3.77 -10.23 2.28
N HIS A 67 3.54 -9.21 1.46
CA HIS A 67 2.61 -9.27 0.32
C HIS A 67 2.99 -10.37 -0.66
N ALA A 68 4.27 -10.54 -0.94
CA ALA A 68 4.79 -11.55 -1.86
C ALA A 68 4.53 -13.00 -1.39
N THR A 69 4.30 -13.22 -0.09
CA THR A 69 3.97 -14.57 0.44
C THR A 69 2.51 -14.97 0.27
N LEU A 70 1.62 -14.01 -0.04
CA LEU A 70 0.19 -14.29 -0.15
C LEU A 70 -0.14 -15.01 -1.47
N PRO A 71 -1.19 -15.86 -1.48
CA PRO A 71 -1.81 -16.34 -2.71
C PRO A 71 -2.26 -15.18 -3.61
N TRP A 72 -2.27 -15.40 -4.93
CA TRP A 72 -2.48 -14.31 -5.89
C TRP A 72 -3.79 -13.53 -5.70
N HIS A 73 -4.90 -14.21 -5.40
CA HIS A 73 -6.19 -13.56 -5.16
C HIS A 73 -6.18 -12.69 -3.89
N GLU A 74 -5.49 -13.11 -2.83
CA GLU A 74 -5.31 -12.32 -1.61
C GLU A 74 -4.40 -11.10 -1.87
N ARG A 75 -3.31 -11.28 -2.63
CA ARG A 75 -2.47 -10.16 -3.09
C ARG A 75 -3.29 -9.09 -3.79
N MET A 76 -4.22 -9.53 -4.64
CA MET A 76 -5.08 -8.62 -5.39
C MET A 76 -6.10 -7.87 -4.52
N VAL A 77 -6.57 -8.45 -3.41
CA VAL A 77 -7.38 -7.72 -2.42
C VAL A 77 -6.61 -6.51 -1.88
N VAL A 78 -5.35 -6.70 -1.49
CA VAL A 78 -4.51 -5.61 -0.96
C VAL A 78 -4.22 -4.57 -2.05
N ILE A 79 -3.90 -5.01 -3.27
CA ILE A 79 -3.66 -4.11 -4.41
C ILE A 79 -4.91 -3.24 -4.68
N ALA A 80 -6.11 -3.81 -4.62
CA ALA A 80 -7.36 -3.10 -4.84
C ALA A 80 -7.63 -2.00 -3.80
N GLU A 81 -7.23 -2.23 -2.55
CA GLU A 81 -7.51 -1.33 -1.43
C GLU A 81 -6.48 -0.22 -1.22
N TYR A 82 -5.26 -0.41 -1.72
CA TYR A 82 -4.17 0.55 -1.54
C TYR A 82 -3.66 1.08 -2.90
N PRO A 83 -2.77 0.40 -3.66
CA PRO A 83 -2.28 0.91 -4.95
C PRO A 83 -3.34 1.30 -5.99
N GLN A 84 -4.49 0.63 -6.05
CA GLN A 84 -5.51 0.85 -7.09
C GLN A 84 -6.72 1.64 -6.60
N LYS A 85 -6.80 1.97 -5.30
CA LYS A 85 -7.97 2.63 -4.71
C LYS A 85 -8.26 3.99 -5.32
N HIS A 86 -7.22 4.80 -5.53
CA HIS A 86 -7.32 6.14 -6.13
C HIS A 86 -7.11 6.17 -7.65
N GLY A 87 -6.72 5.05 -8.25
CA GLY A 87 -6.63 4.89 -9.70
C GLY A 87 -7.89 4.24 -10.26
N ARG A 88 -7.89 2.91 -10.32
CA ARG A 88 -8.98 2.11 -10.89
C ARG A 88 -10.33 2.31 -10.21
N PHE A 89 -10.32 2.58 -8.90
CA PHE A 89 -11.53 2.60 -8.09
C PHE A 89 -11.93 3.98 -7.56
N ALA A 90 -11.33 5.06 -8.09
CA ALA A 90 -11.49 6.42 -7.58
C ALA A 90 -12.95 6.90 -7.53
N MET A 91 -13.75 6.50 -8.52
CA MET A 91 -15.16 6.94 -8.67
C MET A 91 -16.15 6.10 -7.87
N GLN A 92 -15.69 5.12 -7.10
CA GLN A 92 -16.53 4.16 -6.40
C GLN A 92 -16.32 4.26 -4.90
N ALA A 93 -17.42 4.33 -4.14
CA ALA A 93 -17.38 4.42 -2.68
C ALA A 93 -17.98 3.17 -2.02
N GLY A 94 -17.52 2.88 -0.80
CA GLY A 94 -18.13 1.90 0.09
C GLY A 94 -18.31 0.51 -0.53
N ALA A 95 -19.54 0.01 -0.54
CA ALA A 95 -19.89 -1.33 -1.03
C ALA A 95 -19.69 -1.48 -2.55
N ALA A 96 -19.98 -0.45 -3.34
CA ALA A 96 -19.83 -0.49 -4.80
C ALA A 96 -18.38 -0.72 -5.21
N ARG A 97 -17.44 -0.06 -4.51
CA ARG A 97 -16.01 -0.27 -4.72
C ARG A 97 -15.58 -1.71 -4.46
N ARG A 98 -16.00 -2.29 -3.34
CA ARG A 98 -15.68 -3.68 -3.01
C ARG A 98 -16.31 -4.67 -4.00
N GLN A 99 -17.49 -4.38 -4.52
CA GLN A 99 -18.10 -5.19 -5.57
C GLN A 99 -17.26 -5.17 -6.85
N ALA A 100 -16.87 -3.99 -7.32
CA ALA A 100 -16.03 -3.86 -8.51
C ALA A 100 -14.64 -4.48 -8.31
N ALA A 101 -14.03 -4.31 -7.12
CA ALA A 101 -12.77 -4.95 -6.78
C ALA A 101 -12.86 -6.48 -6.84
N ARG A 102 -13.92 -7.07 -6.27
CA ARG A 102 -14.13 -8.53 -6.33
C ARG A 102 -14.39 -9.03 -7.75
N ALA A 103 -15.14 -8.30 -8.56
CA ALA A 103 -15.33 -8.62 -9.98
C ALA A 103 -14.00 -8.62 -10.73
N TRP A 104 -13.18 -7.58 -10.51
CA TRP A 104 -11.85 -7.48 -11.10
C TRP A 104 -10.91 -8.61 -10.63
N ILE A 105 -10.95 -8.98 -9.34
CA ILE A 105 -10.18 -10.10 -8.82
C ILE A 105 -10.60 -11.41 -9.50
N PHE A 106 -11.91 -11.63 -9.69
CA PHE A 106 -12.40 -12.80 -10.40
C PHE A 106 -11.88 -12.84 -11.85
N GLU A 107 -11.94 -11.72 -12.58
CA GLU A 107 -11.40 -11.63 -13.94
C GLU A 107 -9.91 -11.98 -14.01
N MET A 108 -9.12 -11.54 -13.02
CA MET A 108 -7.66 -11.71 -13.03
C MET A 108 -7.18 -13.04 -12.46
N THR A 109 -8.00 -13.72 -11.64
CA THR A 109 -7.56 -14.91 -10.88
C THR A 109 -8.46 -16.14 -11.06
N GLY A 110 -9.67 -15.96 -11.60
CA GLY A 110 -10.71 -16.99 -11.64
C GLY A 110 -11.35 -17.31 -10.28
N VAL A 111 -10.89 -16.71 -9.18
CA VAL A 111 -11.39 -16.97 -7.83
C VAL A 111 -12.53 -16.01 -7.51
N HIS A 112 -13.68 -16.57 -7.13
CA HIS A 112 -14.84 -15.78 -6.71
C HIS A 112 -14.79 -15.50 -5.21
N LEU A 113 -14.65 -14.23 -4.83
CA LEU A 113 -14.63 -13.80 -3.42
C LEU A 113 -16.00 -13.29 -2.97
N SER A 114 -16.46 -13.76 -1.81
CA SER A 114 -17.58 -13.10 -1.11
C SER A 114 -17.13 -11.76 -0.51
N ASP A 115 -18.08 -10.90 -0.13
CA ASP A 115 -17.74 -9.66 0.61
C ASP A 115 -17.11 -9.99 1.99
N THR A 116 -17.46 -11.15 2.56
CA THR A 116 -16.87 -11.66 3.81
C THR A 116 -15.41 -12.07 3.60
N ASP A 117 -15.11 -12.89 2.59
CA ASP A 117 -13.73 -13.34 2.30
C ASP A 117 -12.83 -12.15 2.00
N TYR A 118 -13.32 -11.21 1.20
CA TYR A 118 -12.59 -9.99 0.87
C TYR A 118 -12.20 -9.17 2.11
N LYS A 119 -13.15 -8.96 3.03
CA LYS A 119 -12.88 -8.24 4.29
C LYS A 119 -11.96 -9.05 5.21
N LEU A 120 -12.14 -10.37 5.26
CA LEU A 120 -11.34 -11.25 6.09
C LEU A 120 -9.87 -11.20 5.65
N TYR A 121 -9.59 -11.41 4.36
CA TYR A 121 -8.23 -11.38 3.84
C TYR A 121 -7.56 -10.01 4.01
N LEU A 122 -8.32 -8.93 3.78
CA LEU A 122 -7.81 -7.57 4.04
C LEU A 122 -7.48 -7.37 5.52
N GLY A 123 -8.36 -7.79 6.43
CA GLY A 123 -8.16 -7.67 7.87
C GLY A 123 -6.95 -8.46 8.36
N LEU A 124 -6.84 -9.73 7.96
CA LEU A 124 -5.71 -10.60 8.32
C LEU A 124 -4.37 -10.00 7.87
N PHE A 125 -4.29 -9.46 6.66
CA PHE A 125 -3.06 -8.84 6.18
C PHE A 125 -2.72 -7.55 6.94
N LYS A 126 -3.72 -6.71 7.26
CA LYS A 126 -3.52 -5.49 8.06
C LYS A 126 -2.98 -5.82 9.46
N ASP A 127 -3.55 -6.84 10.10
CA ASP A 127 -3.09 -7.29 11.42
C ASP A 127 -1.65 -7.81 11.35
N GLU A 128 -1.32 -8.58 10.32
CA GLU A 128 0.02 -9.11 10.12
C GLU A 128 1.06 -8.01 9.88
N VAL A 129 0.75 -7.02 9.03
CA VAL A 129 1.61 -5.85 8.81
C VAL A 129 1.79 -5.06 10.11
N GLY A 130 0.70 -4.80 10.83
CA GLY A 130 0.75 -4.07 12.11
C GLY A 130 1.60 -4.77 13.17
N ARG A 131 1.71 -6.09 13.12
CA ARG A 131 2.50 -6.90 14.05
C ARG A 131 3.97 -7.06 13.65
N LYS A 132 4.26 -7.12 12.35
CA LYS A 132 5.60 -7.52 11.84
C LYS A 132 6.46 -6.37 11.29
N VAL A 133 5.86 -5.23 10.96
CA VAL A 133 6.57 -4.13 10.28
C VAL A 133 6.85 -2.94 11.20
N ARG A 134 6.06 -2.78 12.27
CA ARG A 134 6.36 -1.86 13.39
C ARG A 134 7.54 -2.39 14.19
#